data_AF-A0A5D3YHR6-F1
#
_entry.id   AF-A0A5D3YHR6-F1
#
_cell.length_a   1.000
_cell.length_b   1.000
_cell.length_c   1.000
_cell.angle_alpha   90.00
_cell.angle_beta   90.00
_cell.angle_gamma   90.00
#
_symmetry.space_group_name_H-M   'P 1'
#
loop_
_entity.id
_entity.type
_entity.pdbx_description
1 polymer ?
#
loop_
_entity_poly.entity_id
_entity_poly.type
_entity_poly.pdbx_seq_one_letter_code
_entity_poly.pdbx_strand_id
1 'polypeptide(L)'
;MSINNTQFRYYDSNVLRLPADKRKEYHEQVDRLISELSKRLHDQTDIKITKVVKAGSFAKYTILRKTSEDPIDVDVVFYISGRSVDKETLESLSETIYNLLIKLYPNKAVDHFEIQRKVAKGSDRQIHQVWLEC
;
A
#
# COMPACT_ATOMS: atom_id res chain seq x y z
N MET A 1 -0.45 -11.73 37.70
CA MET A 1 0.18 -12.85 36.96
C MET A 1 1.28 -12.24 36.10
N SER A 2 2.55 -12.57 36.35
CA SER A 2 3.69 -11.98 35.64
C SER A 2 3.97 -12.77 34.37
N ILE A 3 3.85 -12.11 33.22
CA ILE A 3 4.19 -12.70 31.92
C ILE A 3 5.72 -12.72 31.80
N ASN A 4 6.30 -13.87 31.45
CA ASN A 4 7.74 -14.01 31.22
C ASN A 4 8.10 -13.81 29.73
N ASN A 5 9.39 -13.59 29.44
CA ASN A 5 9.87 -13.31 28.08
C ASN A 5 9.49 -14.39 27.05
N THR A 6 9.40 -15.66 27.46
CA THR A 6 8.99 -16.75 26.57
C THR A 6 7.54 -16.60 26.14
N GLN A 7 6.66 -16.26 27.07
CA GLN A 7 5.24 -16.01 26.79
C GLN A 7 5.06 -14.78 25.88
N PHE A 8 5.84 -13.71 26.08
CA PHE A 8 5.82 -12.55 25.18
C PHE A 8 6.23 -12.91 23.76
N ARG A 9 7.33 -13.65 23.59
CA ARG A 9 7.80 -14.07 22.26
C ARG A 9 6.79 -15.00 21.59
N TYR A 10 6.17 -15.90 22.34
CA TYR A 10 5.13 -16.76 21.82
C TYR A 10 3.94 -15.94 21.32
N TYR A 11 3.45 -14.99 22.12
CA TYR A 11 2.32 -14.15 21.76
C TYR A 11 2.60 -13.28 20.53
N ASP A 12 3.77 -12.63 20.47
CA ASP A 12 4.20 -11.84 19.32
C ASP A 12 4.24 -12.67 18.03
N SER A 13 4.87 -13.84 18.06
CA SER A 13 5.07 -14.64 16.84
C SER A 13 3.87 -15.49 16.43
N ASN A 14 3.06 -15.96 17.39
CA ASN A 14 2.02 -16.97 17.13
C ASN A 14 0.59 -16.44 17.30
N VAL A 15 0.40 -15.28 17.93
CA VAL A 15 -0.94 -14.70 18.15
C VAL A 15 -1.08 -13.37 17.43
N LEU A 16 -0.14 -12.43 17.61
CA LEU A 16 -0.22 -11.09 17.03
C LEU A 16 0.09 -11.07 15.54
N ARG A 17 1.25 -11.63 15.15
CA ARG A 17 1.72 -11.51 13.77
C ARG A 17 0.96 -12.45 12.84
N LEU A 18 0.80 -11.98 11.61
CA LEU A 18 0.34 -12.83 10.52
C LEU A 18 1.35 -13.99 10.33
N PRO A 19 0.89 -15.25 10.22
CA PRO A 19 1.75 -16.40 9.97
C PRO A 19 2.66 -16.22 8.76
N ALA A 20 3.82 -16.88 8.76
CA ALA A 20 4.85 -16.68 7.73
C ALA A 20 4.38 -17.04 6.31
N ASP A 21 3.62 -18.12 6.17
CA ASP A 21 2.96 -18.56 4.94
C ASP A 21 1.98 -17.49 4.42
N LYS A 22 1.13 -16.96 5.30
CA LYS A 22 0.14 -15.92 4.94
C LYS A 22 0.80 -14.59 4.59
N ARG A 23 1.86 -14.20 5.32
CA ARG A 23 2.65 -13.01 4.94
C ARG A 23 3.26 -13.15 3.56
N LYS A 24 3.81 -14.33 3.24
CA LYS A 24 4.38 -14.59 1.92
C LYS A 24 3.31 -14.47 0.83
N GLU A 25 2.16 -15.10 1.02
CA GLU A 25 1.01 -15.03 0.10
C GLU A 25 0.59 -13.58 -0.14
N TYR A 26 0.42 -12.78 0.91
CA TYR A 26 0.01 -11.38 0.79
C TYR A 26 1.07 -10.52 0.14
N HIS A 27 2.35 -10.74 0.44
CA HIS A 27 3.43 -10.05 -0.26
C HIS A 27 3.42 -10.33 -1.77
N GLU A 28 3.20 -11.57 -2.19
CA GLU A 28 3.08 -11.93 -3.60
C GLU A 28 1.88 -11.26 -4.27
N GLN A 29 0.73 -11.17 -3.57
CA GLN A 29 -0.44 -10.45 -4.08
C GLN A 29 -0.16 -8.95 -4.26
N VAL A 30 0.49 -8.31 -3.28
CA VAL A 30 0.86 -6.89 -3.36
C VAL A 30 1.91 -6.64 -4.44
N ASP A 31 2.86 -7.55 -4.63
CA ASP A 31 3.86 -7.42 -5.70
C ASP A 31 3.23 -7.51 -7.09
N ARG A 32 2.23 -8.39 -7.27
CA ARG A 32 1.43 -8.45 -8.50
C ARG A 32 0.65 -7.15 -8.73
N LEU A 33 0.02 -6.61 -7.69
CA LEU A 33 -0.68 -5.33 -7.73
C LEU A 33 0.27 -4.21 -8.21
N ILE A 34 1.43 -4.09 -7.56
CA ILE A 34 2.44 -3.07 -7.89
C ILE A 34 2.90 -3.21 -9.33
N SER A 35 3.14 -4.44 -9.81
CA SER A 35 3.56 -4.70 -11.19
C SER A 35 2.50 -4.29 -12.22
N GLU A 36 1.25 -4.74 -12.04
CA GLU A 36 0.15 -4.42 -12.96
C GLU A 36 -0.15 -2.92 -12.99
N LEU A 37 -0.18 -2.30 -11.81
CA LEU A 37 -0.50 -0.89 -11.70
C LEU A 37 0.63 0.00 -12.23
N SER A 38 1.90 -0.38 -12.03
CA SER A 38 3.04 0.31 -12.65
C SER A 38 2.99 0.24 -14.19
N LYS A 39 2.66 -0.94 -14.75
CA LYS A 39 2.55 -1.13 -16.20
C LYS A 39 1.43 -0.26 -16.79
N ARG A 40 0.23 -0.32 -16.20
CA ARG A 40 -0.95 0.41 -16.70
C ARG A 40 -0.81 1.93 -16.58
N LEU A 41 -0.20 2.42 -15.49
CA LEU A 41 0.02 3.85 -15.33
C LEU A 41 1.05 4.38 -16.33
N HIS A 42 2.05 3.57 -16.70
CA HIS A 42 3.00 3.94 -17.75
C HIS A 42 2.31 4.07 -19.12
N ASP A 43 1.32 3.22 -19.41
CA ASP A 43 0.61 3.20 -20.69
C ASP A 43 -0.48 4.29 -20.82
N GLN A 44 -1.04 4.76 -19.69
CA GLN A 44 -2.25 5.61 -19.67
C GLN A 44 -2.02 7.07 -19.31
N THR A 45 -0.84 7.44 -18.80
CA THR A 45 -0.60 8.80 -18.30
C THR A 45 0.70 9.39 -18.85
N ASP A 46 0.69 10.68 -19.15
CA ASP A 46 1.92 11.46 -19.45
C ASP A 46 2.72 11.78 -18.17
N ILE A 47 2.25 11.28 -17.01
CA ILE A 47 2.87 11.45 -15.71
C ILE A 47 3.96 10.38 -15.56
N LYS A 48 5.20 10.81 -15.39
CA LYS A 48 6.34 9.89 -15.26
C LYS A 48 6.43 9.34 -13.85
N ILE A 49 5.70 8.25 -13.59
CA ILE A 49 5.87 7.44 -12.39
C ILE A 49 7.23 6.74 -12.45
N THR A 50 8.09 7.05 -11.48
CA THR A 50 9.47 6.54 -11.44
C THR A 50 9.60 5.28 -10.61
N LYS A 51 8.74 5.10 -9.62
CA LYS A 51 8.82 3.97 -8.70
C LYS A 51 7.48 3.77 -7.98
N VAL A 52 7.13 2.51 -7.78
CA VAL A 52 6.03 2.08 -6.92
C VAL A 52 6.60 1.08 -5.93
N VAL A 53 6.38 1.28 -4.62
CA VAL A 53 6.97 0.42 -3.57
C VAL A 53 5.96 0.11 -2.47
N LYS A 54 6.14 -1.05 -1.84
CA LYS A 54 5.52 -1.36 -0.55
C LYS A 54 6.06 -0.41 0.52
N ALA A 55 5.19 0.04 1.42
CA ALA A 55 5.55 0.84 2.57
C ALA A 55 4.98 0.23 3.87
N GLY A 56 5.10 0.96 4.97
CA GLY A 56 4.45 0.62 6.23
C GLY A 56 4.78 -0.75 6.81
N SER A 57 3.77 -1.39 7.39
CA SER A 57 3.86 -2.69 8.07
C SER A 57 4.29 -3.81 7.11
N PHE A 58 3.87 -3.73 5.84
CA PHE A 58 4.27 -4.64 4.77
C PHE A 58 5.76 -4.55 4.51
N ALA A 59 6.31 -3.37 4.24
CA ALA A 59 7.75 -3.21 3.99
C ALA A 59 8.62 -3.71 5.16
N LYS A 60 8.10 -3.62 6.39
CA LYS A 60 8.80 -4.03 7.62
C LYS A 60 8.53 -5.48 8.04
N TYR A 61 7.69 -6.23 7.33
CA TYR A 61 7.27 -7.59 7.70
C TYR A 61 6.61 -7.71 9.09
N THR A 62 6.01 -6.62 9.58
CA THR A 62 5.36 -6.52 10.90
C THR A 62 3.83 -6.52 10.81
N ILE A 63 3.27 -7.15 9.77
CA ILE A 63 1.82 -7.24 9.53
C ILE A 63 1.16 -8.04 10.66
N LEU A 64 0.11 -7.47 11.26
CA LEU A 64 -0.68 -8.11 12.30
C LEU A 64 -1.80 -8.96 11.69
N ARG A 65 -2.36 -9.89 12.47
CA ARG A 65 -3.57 -10.60 12.08
C ARG A 65 -4.75 -9.64 12.07
N LYS A 66 -5.65 -9.80 11.10
CA LYS A 66 -6.93 -9.08 11.11
C LYS A 66 -7.73 -9.41 12.37
N THR A 67 -8.38 -8.41 12.92
CA THR A 67 -9.42 -8.56 13.95
C THR A 67 -10.77 -8.15 13.34
N SER A 68 -11.82 -8.12 14.15
CA SER A 68 -13.12 -7.55 13.73
C SER A 68 -13.09 -6.04 13.59
N GLU A 69 -12.12 -5.38 14.22
CA GLU A 69 -12.00 -3.92 14.30
C GLU A 69 -10.87 -3.41 13.40
N ASP A 70 -9.79 -4.18 13.25
CA ASP A 70 -8.60 -3.82 12.49
C ASP A 70 -8.42 -4.77 11.29
N PRO A 71 -8.72 -4.34 10.05
CA PRO A 71 -8.41 -5.10 8.85
C PRO A 71 -6.89 -5.13 8.59
N ILE A 72 -6.49 -5.86 7.54
CA ILE A 72 -5.07 -5.87 7.13
C ILE A 72 -4.85 -4.75 6.13
N ASP A 73 -4.00 -3.81 6.51
CA ASP A 73 -3.69 -2.64 5.70
C ASP A 73 -2.45 -2.85 4.84
N VAL A 74 -2.59 -2.59 3.54
CA VAL A 74 -1.47 -2.55 2.60
C VAL A 74 -1.15 -1.10 2.25
N ASP A 75 0.10 -0.70 2.53
CA ASP A 75 0.63 0.59 2.13
C ASP A 75 1.43 0.50 0.83
N VAL A 76 0.99 1.22 -0.21
CA VAL A 76 1.72 1.36 -1.47
C VAL A 76 2.10 2.82 -1.70
N VAL A 77 3.35 3.06 -2.07
CA VAL A 77 3.88 4.40 -2.29
C VAL A 77 4.31 4.62 -3.73
N PHE A 78 3.83 5.73 -4.32
CA PHE A 78 4.13 6.18 -5.67
C PHE A 78 5.12 7.34 -5.65
N TYR A 79 6.18 7.21 -6.44
CA TYR A 79 7.16 8.26 -6.70
C TYR A 79 6.93 8.81 -8.10
N ILE A 80 6.59 10.08 -8.16
CA ILE A 80 6.24 10.75 -9.40
C ILE A 80 7.31 11.78 -9.74
N SER A 81 7.73 11.80 -10.99
CA SER A 81 8.62 12.81 -11.55
C SER A 81 7.96 13.48 -12.75
N GLY A 82 8.39 14.71 -13.06
CA GLY A 82 7.84 15.46 -14.18
C GLY A 82 6.64 16.31 -13.75
N ARG A 83 6.73 17.61 -14.05
CA ARG A 83 5.86 18.71 -13.64
C ARG A 83 5.73 18.89 -12.11
N SER A 84 5.68 20.14 -11.68
CA SER A 84 5.14 20.46 -10.35
C SER A 84 3.70 19.95 -10.35
N VAL A 85 3.39 18.89 -9.59
CA VAL A 85 2.02 18.39 -9.48
C VAL A 85 1.19 19.47 -8.78
N ASP A 86 0.50 20.28 -9.59
CA ASP A 86 -0.56 21.16 -9.13
C ASP A 86 -1.76 20.32 -8.62
N LYS A 87 -2.78 20.98 -8.06
CA LYS A 87 -3.93 20.25 -7.50
C LYS A 87 -4.71 19.48 -8.57
N GLU A 88 -4.84 20.05 -9.77
CA GLU A 88 -5.60 19.49 -10.89
C GLU A 88 -4.95 18.22 -11.46
N THR A 89 -3.62 18.21 -11.61
CA THR A 89 -2.86 17.01 -12.02
C THR A 89 -2.93 15.90 -10.96
N LEU A 90 -3.04 16.27 -9.68
CA LEU A 90 -3.18 15.28 -8.62
C LEU A 90 -4.56 14.63 -8.61
N GLU A 91 -5.63 15.41 -8.72
CA GLU A 91 -7.00 14.87 -8.71
C GLU A 91 -7.22 13.89 -9.86
N SER A 92 -6.80 14.27 -11.07
CA SER A 92 -6.85 13.40 -12.26
C SER A 92 -6.01 12.14 -12.11
N LEU A 93 -4.82 12.23 -11.49
CA LEU A 93 -4.00 11.05 -11.21
C LEU A 93 -4.65 10.13 -10.17
N SER A 94 -5.15 10.69 -9.07
CA SER A 94 -5.84 9.94 -8.03
C SER A 94 -7.03 9.20 -8.62
N GLU A 95 -7.86 9.87 -9.43
CA GLU A 95 -8.99 9.26 -10.14
C GLU A 95 -8.54 8.15 -11.09
N THR A 96 -7.44 8.35 -11.82
CA THR A 96 -6.86 7.30 -12.69
C THR A 96 -6.42 6.08 -11.87
N ILE A 97 -5.75 6.29 -10.74
CA ILE A 97 -5.33 5.21 -9.83
C ILE A 97 -6.56 4.49 -9.28
N TYR A 98 -7.59 5.19 -8.82
CA TYR A 98 -8.84 4.60 -8.34
C TYR A 98 -9.50 3.74 -9.42
N ASN A 99 -9.65 4.27 -10.63
CA ASN A 99 -10.24 3.55 -11.75
C ASN A 99 -9.45 2.29 -12.12
N LEU A 100 -8.12 2.32 -12.01
CA LEU A 100 -7.27 1.16 -12.23
C LEU A 100 -7.41 0.12 -11.11
N LEU A 101 -7.48 0.56 -9.85
CA LEU A 101 -7.65 -0.32 -8.70
C LEU A 101 -8.98 -1.07 -8.74
N ILE A 102 -10.10 -0.38 -9.05
CA ILE A 102 -11.42 -1.00 -9.20
C ILE A 102 -11.42 -2.03 -10.34
N LYS A 103 -10.74 -1.73 -11.46
CA LYS A 103 -10.62 -2.68 -12.58
C LYS A 103 -9.80 -3.91 -12.23
N LEU A 104 -8.74 -3.76 -11.43
CA LEU A 104 -7.90 -4.89 -10.98
C LEU A 104 -8.57 -5.71 -9.88
N TYR A 105 -9.41 -5.07 -9.05
CA TYR A 105 -10.11 -5.69 -7.93
C TYR A 105 -11.62 -5.38 -7.99
N PRO A 106 -12.36 -6.00 -8.93
CA PRO A 106 -13.80 -5.73 -9.08
C PRO A 106 -14.63 -6.13 -7.86
N ASN A 107 -14.07 -6.97 -6.97
CA ASN A 107 -14.69 -7.40 -5.73
C ASN A 107 -14.39 -6.48 -4.54
N LYS A 108 -13.66 -5.38 -4.74
CA LYS A 108 -13.35 -4.38 -3.72
C LYS A 108 -14.07 -3.08 -4.07
N ALA A 109 -14.84 -2.56 -3.12
CA ALA A 109 -15.48 -1.26 -3.24
C ALA A 109 -14.46 -0.12 -3.04
N VAL A 110 -14.82 1.08 -3.51
CA VAL A 110 -13.93 2.26 -3.57
C VAL A 110 -13.52 2.73 -2.17
N ASP A 111 -14.40 2.52 -1.18
CA ASP A 111 -14.20 2.80 0.24
C ASP A 111 -13.08 1.97 0.88
N HIS A 112 -12.71 0.83 0.30
CA HIS A 112 -11.53 0.05 0.73
C HIS A 112 -10.19 0.64 0.28
N PHE A 113 -10.20 1.76 -0.47
CA PHE A 113 -8.99 2.41 -0.97
C PHE A 113 -8.94 3.87 -0.50
N GLU A 114 -7.88 4.22 0.23
CA GLU A 114 -7.63 5.60 0.63
C GLU A 114 -6.34 6.12 -0.03
N ILE A 115 -6.46 7.15 -0.86
CA ILE A 115 -5.30 7.83 -1.46
C ILE A 115 -4.94 9.05 -0.60
N GLN A 116 -3.78 9.02 0.04
CA GLN A 116 -3.24 10.13 0.81
C GLN A 116 -2.11 10.84 0.04
N ARG A 117 -2.25 12.16 -0.13
CA ARG A 117 -1.17 13.02 -0.62
C ARG A 117 -0.21 13.34 0.53
N LYS A 118 1.03 12.83 0.49
CA LYS A 118 2.08 13.18 1.47
C LYS A 118 3.28 13.81 0.78
N VAL A 119 3.26 15.13 0.64
CA VAL A 119 4.40 15.86 0.04
C VAL A 119 5.52 16.02 1.06
N ALA A 120 6.65 15.34 0.86
CA ALA A 120 7.88 15.61 1.58
C ALA A 120 8.69 16.68 0.82
N LYS A 121 8.87 17.87 1.40
CA LYS A 121 9.72 18.92 0.83
C LYS A 121 11.19 18.67 1.23
N GLY A 122 11.89 17.85 0.46
CA GLY A 122 13.31 17.59 0.63
C GLY A 122 13.84 16.79 -0.55
N SER A 123 14.36 17.49 -1.57
CA SER A 123 14.66 17.02 -2.94
C SER A 123 13.40 16.78 -3.79
N ASP A 124 13.47 17.11 -5.08
CA ASP A 124 12.37 17.18 -6.09
C ASP A 124 11.58 15.87 -6.33
N ARG A 125 10.97 15.29 -5.31
CA ARG A 125 10.19 14.04 -5.40
C ARG A 125 8.91 14.14 -4.59
N GLN A 126 7.77 14.00 -5.26
CA GLN A 126 6.48 13.84 -4.58
C GLN A 126 6.23 12.37 -4.27
N ILE A 127 5.75 12.10 -3.04
CA ILE A 127 5.47 10.77 -2.52
C ILE A 127 3.95 10.69 -2.28
N HIS A 128 3.29 9.69 -2.85
CA HIS A 128 1.87 9.44 -2.61
C HIS A 128 1.70 8.08 -1.97
N GLN A 129 0.90 7.98 -0.91
CA GLN A 129 0.67 6.73 -0.18
C GLN A 129 -0.78 6.32 -0.42
N VAL A 130 -0.99 5.08 -0.82
CA VAL A 130 -2.30 4.46 -1.00
C VAL A 130 -2.43 3.37 0.07
N TRP A 131 -3.47 3.50 0.88
CA TRP A 131 -3.89 2.49 1.84
C TRP A 131 -4.94 1.60 1.18
N LEU A 132 -4.78 0.30 1.36
CA LEU A 132 -5.64 -0.73 0.81
C LEU A 132 -6.10 -1.62 1.97
N GLU A 133 -7.40 -1.62 2.24
CA GLU A 133 -8.01 -2.51 3.22
C GLU A 133 -8.29 -3.89 2.59
N CYS A 134 -7.53 -4.91 3.00
CA CYS A 134 -7.66 -6.28 2.53
C CYS A 134 -8.73 -7.09 3.26
#